data_AF-A0A8S3IIN0-F1
#
_entry.id   AF-A0A8S3IIN0-F1
#
_cell.length_a   1.000
_cell.length_b   1.000
_cell.length_c   1.000
_cell.angle_alpha   90.00
_cell.angle_beta   90.00
_cell.angle_gamma   90.00
#
_symmetry.space_group_name_H-M   'P 1'
#
loop_
_entity.id
_entity.type
_entity.pdbx_description
1 polymer ?
#
loop_
_entity_poly.entity_id
_entity_poly.type
_entity_poly.pdbx_seq_one_letter_code
_entity_poly.pdbx_strand_id
1 'polypeptide(L)'
;PITTFLFKRFADYVNIQHLYAIIVFTNYLIEKLNYRIKRIDAAERKIIHYLTTGNDQHIMKQYYDAYLHAWYSLKLKEVRYGCQTPKFERTVAKEHFAESTSIATLLLNTSKDESSLLLAASIKTLADLQNEIVNYFHNNINNVINTETKRKSVPLQSIQLENILRLGRIELSEKLVDDSLVINYQYGKGRDIIYDYEEIEMTLRNMISSLVLINTEKLHFLNYQFELYGENTSLINDVRARIKQQQMRNDERIKLQRLLLAMSNDDILNYLGSVDYVFTYLRNSAPENASETTTIQTFVENHI
;
A
#
# COMPACT_ATOMS: atom_id res chain seq x y z
N PRO A 1 -21.08 -23.36 -3.47
CA PRO A 1 -19.90 -23.88 -4.20
C PRO A 1 -18.94 -22.74 -4.53
N ILE A 2 -17.64 -22.96 -4.35
CA ILE A 2 -16.59 -21.95 -4.62
C ILE A 2 -16.50 -21.64 -6.09
N THR A 3 -16.58 -22.67 -6.94
CA THR A 3 -16.70 -22.56 -8.40
C THR A 3 -17.72 -21.51 -8.82
N THR A 4 -18.98 -21.66 -8.42
CA THR A 4 -20.05 -20.71 -8.77
C THR A 4 -19.75 -19.29 -8.28
N PHE A 5 -19.22 -19.16 -7.06
CA PHE A 5 -18.89 -17.87 -6.47
C PHE A 5 -17.78 -17.15 -7.23
N LEU A 6 -16.67 -17.83 -7.55
CA LEU A 6 -15.55 -17.28 -8.30
C LEU A 6 -15.95 -16.92 -9.73
N PHE A 7 -16.62 -17.84 -10.43
CA PHE A 7 -16.95 -17.64 -11.85
C PHE A 7 -17.98 -16.53 -12.06
N LYS A 8 -18.88 -16.28 -11.09
CA LYS A 8 -19.86 -15.19 -11.15
C LYS A 8 -19.22 -13.81 -11.31
N ARG A 9 -18.05 -13.60 -10.68
CA ARG A 9 -17.30 -12.33 -10.69
C ARG A 9 -15.86 -12.50 -11.17
N PHE A 10 -15.64 -13.48 -12.06
CA PHE A 10 -14.30 -13.84 -12.52
C PHE A 10 -13.53 -12.64 -13.09
N ALA A 11 -14.22 -11.81 -13.89
CA ALA A 11 -13.63 -10.62 -14.49
C ALA A 11 -13.09 -9.62 -13.45
N ASP A 12 -13.68 -9.55 -12.25
CA ASP A 12 -13.21 -8.71 -11.16
C ASP A 12 -12.01 -9.37 -10.47
N TYR A 13 -12.12 -10.67 -10.14
CA TYR A 13 -11.09 -11.39 -9.37
C TYR A 13 -9.78 -11.61 -10.12
N VAL A 14 -9.79 -11.67 -11.46
CA VAL A 14 -8.57 -11.72 -12.27
C VAL A 14 -7.65 -10.53 -12.01
N ASN A 15 -8.19 -9.38 -11.59
CA ASN A 15 -7.38 -8.19 -11.32
C ASN A 15 -6.50 -8.33 -10.06
N ILE A 16 -6.82 -9.25 -9.13
CA ILE A 16 -6.11 -9.42 -7.86
C ILE A 16 -4.62 -9.69 -8.08
N GLN A 17 -4.26 -10.44 -9.14
CA GLN A 17 -2.88 -10.79 -9.47
C GLN A 17 -1.97 -9.57 -9.69
N HIS A 18 -2.54 -8.42 -10.04
CA HIS A 18 -1.80 -7.19 -10.31
C HIS A 18 -1.42 -6.41 -9.04
N LEU A 19 -2.03 -6.75 -7.89
CA LEU A 19 -1.81 -6.07 -6.61
C LEU A 19 -0.33 -6.10 -6.18
N TYR A 20 0.35 -7.24 -6.32
CA TYR A 20 1.73 -7.40 -5.87
C TYR A 20 2.69 -6.42 -6.57
N ALA A 21 2.63 -6.33 -7.90
CA ALA A 21 3.49 -5.42 -8.66
C ALA A 21 3.26 -3.95 -8.30
N ILE A 22 2.00 -3.59 -8.01
CA ILE A 22 1.65 -2.24 -7.55
C ILE A 22 2.28 -1.96 -6.18
N ILE A 23 2.10 -2.87 -5.23
CA ILE A 23 2.64 -2.71 -3.87
C ILE A 23 4.17 -2.63 -3.87
N VAL A 24 4.86 -3.52 -4.59
CA VAL A 24 6.33 -3.54 -4.66
C VAL A 24 6.86 -2.19 -5.15
N PHE A 25 6.26 -1.63 -6.20
CA PHE A 25 6.71 -0.34 -6.71
C PHE A 25 6.39 0.81 -5.75
N THR A 26 5.20 0.84 -5.14
CA THR A 26 4.87 1.88 -4.16
C THR A 26 5.76 1.81 -2.92
N ASN A 27 6.09 0.62 -2.43
CA ASN A 27 7.01 0.44 -1.30
C ASN A 27 8.41 0.92 -1.65
N TYR A 28 8.89 0.60 -2.85
CA TYR A 28 10.18 1.10 -3.35
C TYR A 28 10.22 2.63 -3.37
N LEU A 29 9.16 3.27 -3.88
CA LEU A 29 9.06 4.73 -3.88
C LEU A 29 9.05 5.32 -2.46
N ILE A 30 8.30 4.70 -1.55
CA ILE A 30 8.28 5.12 -0.14
C ILE A 30 9.67 5.01 0.46
N GLU A 31 10.35 3.86 0.34
CA GLU A 31 11.70 3.66 0.89
C GLU A 31 12.70 4.72 0.38
N LYS A 32 12.59 5.09 -0.90
CA LYS A 32 13.52 6.03 -1.54
C LYS A 32 13.23 7.48 -1.23
N LEU A 33 11.95 7.87 -1.15
CA LEU A 33 11.52 9.27 -1.14
C LEU A 33 10.91 9.75 0.19
N ASN A 34 10.60 8.84 1.12
CA ASN A 34 9.99 9.21 2.40
C ASN A 34 10.89 10.20 3.17
N TYR A 35 10.30 11.33 3.58
CA TYR A 35 10.96 12.49 4.18
C TYR A 35 12.03 13.20 3.33
N ARG A 36 12.26 12.78 2.07
CA ARG A 36 13.34 13.28 1.20
C ARG A 36 12.86 14.14 0.03
N ILE A 37 11.55 14.17 -0.22
CA ILE A 37 10.95 14.94 -1.32
C ILE A 37 9.96 15.97 -0.77
N LYS A 38 10.02 17.21 -1.26
CA LYS A 38 9.01 18.23 -0.97
C LYS A 38 7.76 17.99 -1.82
N ARG A 39 6.58 18.39 -1.33
CA ARG A 39 5.32 18.24 -2.09
C ARG A 39 5.34 18.93 -3.45
N ILE A 40 5.89 20.14 -3.50
CA ILE A 40 5.97 20.93 -4.75
C ILE A 40 6.85 20.19 -5.76
N ASP A 41 8.03 19.71 -5.34
CA ASP A 41 8.90 18.88 -6.18
C ASP A 41 8.18 17.62 -6.67
N ALA A 42 7.42 16.95 -5.80
CA ALA A 42 6.66 15.76 -6.16
C ALA A 42 5.57 16.06 -7.20
N ALA A 43 4.89 17.20 -7.09
CA ALA A 43 3.85 17.61 -8.03
C ALA A 43 4.41 18.00 -9.41
N GLU A 44 5.58 18.64 -9.44
CA GLU A 44 6.20 19.12 -10.68
C GLU A 44 6.99 18.03 -11.41
N ARG A 45 7.73 17.19 -10.67
CA ARG A 45 8.60 16.18 -11.27
C ARG A 45 7.82 15.01 -11.84
N LYS A 46 8.16 14.66 -13.07
CA LYS A 46 7.62 13.51 -13.79
C LYS A 46 8.35 12.23 -13.40
N ILE A 47 7.67 11.09 -13.55
CA ILE A 47 8.26 9.78 -13.24
C ILE A 47 9.52 9.54 -14.07
N ILE A 48 9.55 9.98 -15.33
CA ILE A 48 10.70 9.82 -16.23
C ILE A 48 12.00 10.38 -15.63
N HIS A 49 11.93 11.48 -14.88
CA HIS A 49 13.10 12.07 -14.23
C HIS A 49 13.80 11.08 -13.29
N TYR A 50 13.03 10.33 -12.50
CA TYR A 50 13.56 9.34 -11.57
C TYR A 50 14.02 8.05 -12.27
N LEU A 51 13.43 7.72 -13.43
CA LEU A 51 13.86 6.58 -14.23
C LEU A 51 15.21 6.82 -14.93
N THR A 52 15.55 8.07 -15.23
CA THR A 52 16.78 8.45 -15.93
C THR A 52 17.87 9.02 -15.02
N THR A 53 17.54 9.31 -13.76
CA THR A 53 18.43 10.03 -12.84
C THR A 53 18.51 9.26 -11.52
N GLY A 54 19.69 8.73 -11.19
CA GLY A 54 19.92 7.92 -9.99
C GLY A 54 20.98 6.83 -10.16
N ASN A 55 21.50 6.29 -9.06
CA ASN A 55 22.44 5.17 -9.08
C ASN A 55 21.74 3.81 -9.22
N ASP A 56 20.43 3.75 -8.97
CA ASP A 56 19.58 2.57 -8.93
C ASP A 56 18.54 2.53 -10.08
N GLN A 57 18.80 3.27 -11.17
CA GLN A 57 17.89 3.38 -12.32
C GLN A 57 17.43 2.03 -12.87
N HIS A 58 18.33 1.04 -12.94
CA HIS A 58 17.98 -0.29 -13.44
C HIS A 58 16.93 -0.98 -12.56
N ILE A 59 17.08 -0.89 -11.23
CA ILE A 59 16.16 -1.49 -10.26
C ILE A 59 14.81 -0.77 -10.32
N MET A 60 14.84 0.57 -10.31
CA MET A 60 13.62 1.38 -10.42
C MET A 60 12.87 1.08 -11.71
N LYS A 61 13.58 0.99 -12.84
CA LYS A 61 12.98 0.68 -14.15
C LYS A 61 12.33 -0.69 -14.17
N GLN A 62 12.96 -1.71 -13.58
CA GLN A 62 12.38 -3.04 -13.47
C GLN A 62 11.05 -3.03 -12.69
N TYR A 63 11.01 -2.37 -11.53
CA TYR A 63 9.77 -2.27 -10.75
C TYR A 63 8.71 -1.40 -11.44
N TYR A 64 9.14 -0.32 -12.10
CA TYR A 64 8.26 0.54 -12.89
C TYR A 64 7.63 -0.21 -14.07
N ASP A 65 8.39 -1.00 -14.82
CA ASP A 65 7.88 -1.75 -15.98
C ASP A 65 6.85 -2.81 -15.53
N ALA A 66 7.12 -3.49 -14.41
CA ALA A 66 6.19 -4.44 -13.79
C ALA A 66 4.91 -3.74 -13.31
N TYR A 67 5.05 -2.59 -12.66
CA TYR A 67 3.93 -1.73 -12.26
C TYR A 67 3.11 -1.28 -13.47
N LEU A 68 3.76 -0.76 -14.52
CA LEU A 68 3.10 -0.21 -15.70
C LEU A 68 2.31 -1.31 -16.42
N HIS A 69 2.88 -2.50 -16.54
CA HIS A 69 2.18 -3.67 -17.06
C HIS A 69 0.95 -4.03 -16.22
N ALA A 70 1.10 -4.10 -14.90
CA ALA A 70 0.00 -4.40 -13.98
C ALA A 70 -1.11 -3.34 -14.04
N TRP A 71 -0.75 -2.05 -14.00
CA TRP A 71 -1.67 -0.92 -14.03
C TRP A 71 -2.51 -0.88 -15.31
N TYR A 72 -1.88 -1.10 -16.48
CA TYR A 72 -2.60 -1.12 -17.76
C TYR A 72 -3.33 -2.44 -18.03
N SER A 73 -3.07 -3.49 -17.25
CA SER A 73 -3.83 -4.74 -17.32
C SER A 73 -5.13 -4.72 -16.52
N LEU A 74 -5.28 -3.77 -15.59
CA LEU A 74 -6.49 -3.62 -14.79
C LEU A 74 -7.72 -3.32 -15.66
N LYS A 75 -8.81 -4.05 -15.37
CA LYS A 75 -10.13 -3.92 -15.99
C LYS A 75 -11.20 -3.59 -14.94
N LEU A 76 -10.83 -2.82 -13.92
CA LEU A 76 -11.74 -2.32 -12.91
C LEU A 76 -12.60 -1.19 -13.50
N LYS A 77 -13.90 -1.19 -13.20
CA LYS A 77 -14.82 -0.11 -13.62
C LYS A 77 -14.84 1.03 -12.59
N GLU A 78 -14.88 0.66 -11.32
CA GLU A 78 -14.95 1.57 -10.18
C GLU A 78 -14.03 1.05 -9.08
N VAL A 79 -13.43 1.97 -8.34
CA VAL A 79 -12.56 1.67 -7.20
C VAL A 79 -13.08 2.42 -5.97
N ARG A 80 -12.85 1.88 -4.77
CA ARG A 80 -13.42 2.42 -3.52
C ARG A 80 -12.34 2.76 -2.51
N TYR A 81 -12.46 3.94 -1.90
CA TYR A 81 -11.62 4.37 -0.79
C TYR A 81 -12.41 5.19 0.21
N GLY A 82 -12.55 4.70 1.45
CA GLY A 82 -13.44 5.31 2.44
C GLY A 82 -14.87 5.43 1.90
N CYS A 83 -15.42 6.65 1.88
CA CYS A 83 -16.74 6.97 1.31
C CYS A 83 -16.69 7.39 -0.17
N GLN A 84 -15.52 7.37 -0.81
CA GLN A 84 -15.33 7.83 -2.18
C GLN A 84 -15.28 6.65 -3.15
N THR A 85 -15.89 6.85 -4.33
CA THR A 85 -15.94 5.85 -5.41
C THR A 85 -15.45 6.43 -6.73
N PRO A 86 -14.14 6.71 -6.87
CA PRO A 86 -13.61 7.21 -8.14
C PRO A 86 -13.80 6.20 -9.27
N LYS A 87 -14.14 6.72 -10.46
CA LYS A 87 -14.14 5.92 -11.69
C LYS A 87 -12.71 5.61 -12.09
N PHE A 88 -12.45 4.36 -12.47
CA PHE A 88 -11.13 3.97 -12.94
C PHE A 88 -11.00 4.31 -14.42
N GLU A 89 -10.56 5.54 -14.71
CA GLU A 89 -10.34 6.04 -16.06
C GLU A 89 -8.86 6.32 -16.30
N ARG A 90 -8.33 5.79 -17.40
CA ARG A 90 -6.94 5.99 -17.83
C ARG A 90 -6.94 7.07 -18.90
N THR A 91 -6.47 8.26 -18.54
CA THR A 91 -6.44 9.42 -19.44
C THR A 91 -5.19 9.46 -20.32
N VAL A 92 -4.13 8.75 -19.93
CA VAL A 92 -2.82 8.76 -20.61
C VAL A 92 -2.54 7.40 -21.26
N ALA A 93 -1.97 7.41 -22.46
CA ALA A 93 -1.48 6.20 -23.14
C ALA A 93 -0.27 5.59 -22.40
N LYS A 94 -0.07 4.28 -22.53
CA LYS A 94 0.94 3.53 -21.78
C LYS A 94 2.35 4.07 -22.02
N GLU A 95 2.63 4.44 -23.26
CA GLU A 95 3.94 4.90 -23.75
C GLU A 95 4.33 6.25 -23.14
N HIS A 96 3.35 7.13 -22.93
CA HIS A 96 3.55 8.49 -22.41
C HIS A 96 3.33 8.61 -20.91
N PHE A 97 3.07 7.49 -20.22
CA PHE A 97 2.74 7.51 -18.80
C PHE A 97 3.87 8.13 -17.95
N ALA A 98 5.12 7.74 -18.18
CA ALA A 98 6.26 8.26 -17.42
C ALA A 98 6.50 9.77 -17.62
N GLU A 99 6.26 10.26 -18.83
CA GLU A 99 6.51 11.64 -19.26
C GLU A 99 5.39 12.58 -18.82
N SER A 100 4.16 12.09 -18.84
CA SER A 100 2.97 12.91 -18.57
C SER A 100 2.60 12.91 -17.08
N THR A 101 2.92 11.84 -16.36
CA THR A 101 2.45 11.62 -14.99
C THR A 101 3.45 12.13 -13.96
N SER A 102 2.95 12.91 -13.01
CA SER A 102 3.73 13.39 -11.86
C SER A 102 3.95 12.25 -10.86
N ILE A 103 5.12 12.25 -10.20
CA ILE A 103 5.44 11.24 -9.18
C ILE A 103 4.45 11.28 -8.00
N ALA A 104 3.88 12.45 -7.67
CA ALA A 104 2.90 12.60 -6.60
C ALA A 104 1.65 11.70 -6.76
N THR A 105 1.31 11.29 -7.98
CA THR A 105 0.19 10.35 -8.22
C THR A 105 0.47 8.92 -7.75
N LEU A 106 1.75 8.57 -7.62
CA LEU A 106 2.21 7.25 -7.19
C LEU A 106 2.65 7.20 -5.73
N LEU A 107 2.76 8.36 -5.09
CA LEU A 107 3.10 8.48 -3.68
C LEU A 107 1.82 8.49 -2.86
N LEU A 108 1.56 7.39 -2.15
CA LEU A 108 0.43 7.30 -1.22
C LEU A 108 0.61 8.36 -0.13
N ASN A 109 -0.21 9.42 -0.13
CA ASN A 109 -0.12 10.51 0.84
C ASN A 109 -1.43 10.66 1.64
N THR A 110 -1.32 11.22 2.84
CA THR A 110 -2.48 11.51 3.71
C THR A 110 -3.15 12.85 3.40
N SER A 111 -2.61 13.68 2.50
CA SER A 111 -3.24 14.96 2.17
C SER A 111 -4.54 14.77 1.39
N LYS A 112 -5.42 15.76 1.49
CA LYS A 112 -6.62 15.92 0.66
C LYS A 112 -6.34 16.08 -0.85
N ASP A 113 -5.10 15.89 -1.29
CA ASP A 113 -4.75 15.99 -2.69
C ASP A 113 -5.28 14.73 -3.38
N GLU A 114 -6.22 14.90 -4.30
CA GLU A 114 -6.86 13.79 -5.04
C GLU A 114 -5.87 13.01 -5.93
N SER A 115 -4.60 13.44 -6.00
CA SER A 115 -3.57 12.90 -6.88
C SER A 115 -3.27 11.41 -6.63
N SER A 116 -3.17 10.98 -5.37
CA SER A 116 -2.86 9.59 -5.01
C SER A 116 -4.11 8.74 -4.73
N LEU A 117 -5.29 9.38 -4.69
CA LEU A 117 -6.55 8.74 -4.30
C LEU A 117 -6.90 7.56 -5.20
N LEU A 118 -6.71 7.70 -6.52
CA LEU A 118 -7.01 6.64 -7.47
C LEU A 118 -6.17 5.38 -7.21
N LEU A 119 -4.88 5.57 -6.89
CA LEU A 119 -3.96 4.48 -6.57
C LEU A 119 -4.35 3.81 -5.24
N ALA A 120 -4.58 4.59 -4.19
CA ALA A 120 -5.02 4.09 -2.88
C ALA A 120 -6.36 3.32 -2.98
N ALA A 121 -7.31 3.84 -3.74
CA ALA A 121 -8.59 3.20 -4.00
C ALA A 121 -8.43 1.88 -4.78
N SER A 122 -7.55 1.87 -5.78
CA SER A 122 -7.28 0.67 -6.59
C SER A 122 -6.66 -0.43 -5.73
N ILE A 123 -5.63 -0.10 -4.95
CA ILE A 123 -4.97 -1.03 -4.04
C ILE A 123 -5.96 -1.61 -3.02
N LYS A 124 -6.76 -0.74 -2.38
CA LYS A 124 -7.77 -1.17 -1.41
C LYS A 124 -8.82 -2.10 -2.03
N THR A 125 -9.34 -1.73 -3.20
CA THR A 125 -10.34 -2.53 -3.93
C THR A 125 -9.81 -3.92 -4.27
N LEU A 126 -8.57 -4.02 -4.74
CA LEU A 126 -7.94 -5.31 -5.05
C LEU A 126 -7.76 -6.18 -3.81
N ALA A 127 -7.33 -5.59 -2.69
CA ALA A 127 -7.19 -6.31 -1.43
C ALA A 127 -8.55 -6.77 -0.89
N ASP A 128 -9.59 -5.93 -0.99
CA ASP A 128 -10.95 -6.27 -0.58
C ASP A 128 -11.54 -7.40 -1.43
N LEU A 129 -11.26 -7.43 -2.75
CA LEU A 129 -11.66 -8.54 -3.63
C LEU A 129 -11.04 -9.88 -3.19
N GLN A 130 -9.76 -9.89 -2.82
CA GLN A 130 -9.13 -11.11 -2.28
C GLN A 130 -9.73 -11.50 -0.93
N ASN A 131 -9.93 -10.53 -0.04
CA ASN A 131 -10.55 -10.77 1.26
C ASN A 131 -11.97 -11.31 1.12
N GLU A 132 -12.73 -10.89 0.10
CA GLU A 132 -14.06 -11.42 -0.20
C GLU A 132 -14.01 -12.93 -0.49
N ILE A 133 -13.04 -13.38 -1.30
CA ILE A 133 -12.83 -14.79 -1.62
C ILE A 133 -12.46 -15.60 -0.38
N VAL A 134 -11.47 -15.11 0.39
CA VAL A 134 -11.00 -15.79 1.61
C VAL A 134 -12.11 -15.89 2.65
N ASN A 135 -12.88 -14.80 2.84
CA ASN A 135 -14.02 -14.79 3.75
C ASN A 135 -15.13 -15.73 3.28
N TYR A 136 -15.45 -15.77 1.98
CA TYR A 136 -16.44 -16.70 1.45
C TYR A 136 -16.01 -18.16 1.65
N PHE A 137 -14.74 -18.47 1.38
CA PHE A 137 -14.17 -19.81 1.57
C PHE A 137 -14.24 -20.23 3.04
N HIS A 138 -13.76 -19.41 3.97
CA HIS A 138 -13.76 -19.75 5.40
C HIS A 138 -15.16 -19.76 6.01
N ASN A 139 -16.04 -18.80 5.68
CA ASN A 139 -17.38 -18.77 6.25
C ASN A 139 -18.25 -19.94 5.73
N ASN A 140 -18.07 -20.40 4.48
CA ASN A 140 -18.87 -21.52 3.97
C ASN A 140 -18.29 -22.90 4.25
N ILE A 141 -16.98 -23.03 4.46
CA ILE A 141 -16.32 -24.34 4.67
C ILE A 141 -15.98 -24.58 6.13
N ASN A 142 -15.46 -23.57 6.85
CA ASN A 142 -15.03 -23.74 8.24
C ASN A 142 -16.18 -23.61 9.25
N ASN A 143 -17.40 -23.21 8.85
CA ASN A 143 -18.58 -23.34 9.73
C ASN A 143 -18.90 -24.80 10.09
N VAL A 144 -18.29 -25.79 9.40
CA VAL A 144 -18.39 -27.22 9.73
C VAL A 144 -17.37 -27.61 10.83
N ILE A 145 -16.33 -26.81 11.05
CA ILE A 145 -15.25 -27.10 12.00
C ILE A 145 -15.10 -25.89 12.93
N ASN A 146 -15.79 -25.94 14.08
CA ASN A 146 -15.74 -24.96 15.18
C ASN A 146 -14.30 -24.75 15.70
N THR A 147 -13.49 -23.98 14.99
CA THR A 147 -12.22 -23.48 15.51
C THR A 147 -12.08 -22.03 15.14
N GLU A 148 -12.05 -21.18 16.16
CA GLU A 148 -11.54 -19.81 16.13
C GLU A 148 -10.02 -19.84 15.82
N THR A 149 -9.64 -20.34 14.65
CA THR A 149 -8.28 -20.18 14.15
C THR A 149 -8.11 -18.69 13.87
N LYS A 150 -7.33 -18.00 14.73
CA LYS A 150 -6.88 -16.62 14.51
C LYS A 150 -6.42 -16.51 13.07
N ARG A 151 -7.19 -15.78 12.27
CA ARG A 151 -6.95 -15.64 10.83
C ARG A 151 -5.61 -14.95 10.65
N LYS A 152 -4.69 -15.59 9.91
CA LYS A 152 -3.41 -14.95 9.57
C LYS A 152 -3.72 -13.74 8.69
N SER A 153 -3.44 -12.56 9.22
CA SER A 153 -3.58 -11.31 8.50
C SER A 153 -2.22 -10.69 8.27
N VAL A 154 -1.95 -10.29 7.03
CA VAL A 154 -0.69 -9.66 6.61
C VAL A 154 -0.97 -8.19 6.25
N PRO A 155 -0.14 -7.25 6.71
CA PRO A 155 -0.22 -5.85 6.27
C PRO A 155 -0.07 -5.74 4.76
N LEU A 156 -0.82 -4.82 4.15
CA LEU A 156 -0.84 -4.62 2.70
C LEU A 156 0.57 -4.36 2.11
N GLN A 157 1.40 -3.57 2.78
CA GLN A 157 2.77 -3.30 2.35
C GLN A 157 3.73 -4.50 2.55
N SER A 158 3.34 -5.52 3.31
CA SER A 158 4.18 -6.70 3.59
C SER A 158 3.74 -7.94 2.79
N ILE A 159 2.88 -7.76 1.80
CA ILE A 159 2.41 -8.84 0.94
C ILE A 159 3.57 -9.43 0.14
N GLN A 160 3.68 -10.76 0.19
CA GLN A 160 4.54 -11.54 -0.68
C GLN A 160 3.75 -12.07 -1.87
N LEU A 161 4.45 -12.48 -2.92
CA LEU A 161 3.84 -13.00 -4.15
C LEU A 161 2.99 -14.26 -3.91
N GLU A 162 3.36 -15.07 -2.92
CA GLU A 162 2.63 -16.27 -2.47
C GLU A 162 1.28 -15.94 -1.79
N ASN A 163 1.15 -14.73 -1.24
CA ASN A 163 -0.07 -14.30 -0.56
C ASN A 163 -1.15 -13.83 -1.54
N ILE A 164 -0.84 -13.70 -2.84
CA ILE A 164 -1.75 -13.15 -3.85
C ILE A 164 -2.35 -14.27 -4.69
N LEU A 165 -3.67 -14.25 -4.80
CA LEU A 165 -4.38 -15.18 -5.66
C LEU A 165 -4.09 -14.89 -7.13
N ARG A 166 -3.60 -15.91 -7.85
CA ARG A 166 -3.39 -15.87 -9.30
C ARG A 166 -4.53 -16.57 -10.01
N LEU A 167 -5.26 -15.81 -10.81
CA LEU A 167 -6.33 -16.30 -11.67
C LEU A 167 -6.06 -15.94 -13.13
N GLY A 168 -4.79 -15.88 -13.53
CA GLY A 168 -4.41 -15.63 -14.90
C GLY A 168 -5.16 -16.60 -15.82
N ARG A 169 -5.79 -16.08 -16.89
CA ARG A 169 -6.64 -16.91 -17.76
C ARG A 169 -5.91 -18.15 -18.25
N ILE A 170 -4.63 -17.99 -18.60
CA ILE A 170 -3.76 -19.06 -19.09
C ILE A 170 -3.43 -20.02 -17.94
N GLU A 171 -2.88 -19.53 -16.84
CA GLU A 171 -2.48 -20.34 -15.68
C GLU A 171 -3.66 -21.16 -15.11
N LEU A 172 -4.84 -20.56 -14.98
CA LEU A 172 -6.04 -21.27 -14.52
C LEU A 172 -6.53 -22.26 -15.57
N SER A 173 -6.51 -21.91 -16.86
CA SER A 173 -6.95 -22.83 -17.92
C SER A 173 -6.04 -24.05 -18.04
N GLU A 174 -4.72 -23.86 -17.94
CA GLU A 174 -3.74 -24.94 -17.95
C GLU A 174 -3.99 -25.84 -16.75
N LYS A 175 -4.11 -25.25 -15.56
CA LYS A 175 -4.34 -26.01 -14.32
C LYS A 175 -5.66 -26.78 -14.31
N LEU A 176 -6.73 -26.21 -14.86
CA LEU A 176 -8.01 -26.91 -14.97
C LEU A 176 -7.98 -28.00 -16.05
N VAL A 177 -7.26 -27.80 -17.16
CA VAL A 177 -7.11 -28.83 -18.20
C VAL A 177 -6.28 -30.01 -17.68
N ASP A 178 -5.18 -29.72 -17.00
CA ASP A 178 -4.27 -30.75 -16.47
C ASP A 178 -4.92 -31.53 -15.34
N ASP A 179 -5.62 -30.84 -14.42
CA ASP A 179 -6.16 -31.48 -13.23
C ASP A 179 -7.55 -32.09 -13.47
N SER A 180 -8.45 -31.49 -14.28
CA SER A 180 -9.89 -31.83 -14.21
C SER A 180 -10.54 -32.33 -15.51
N LEU A 181 -9.76 -32.56 -16.55
CA LEU A 181 -10.28 -32.99 -17.85
C LEU A 181 -10.14 -34.51 -18.02
N VAL A 182 -11.28 -35.21 -17.96
CA VAL A 182 -11.33 -36.66 -18.21
C VAL A 182 -11.81 -36.90 -19.63
N ILE A 183 -10.95 -37.50 -20.47
CA ILE A 183 -11.33 -37.94 -21.82
C ILE A 183 -11.91 -39.35 -21.72
N ASN A 184 -13.21 -39.50 -21.97
CA ASN A 184 -13.85 -40.82 -22.02
C ASN A 184 -13.59 -41.49 -23.37
N TYR A 185 -12.69 -42.48 -23.39
CA TYR A 185 -12.37 -43.26 -24.60
C TYR A 185 -13.29 -44.47 -24.82
N GLN A 186 -14.20 -44.78 -23.88
CA GLN A 186 -14.96 -46.04 -23.88
C GLN A 186 -16.25 -45.98 -24.71
N TYR A 187 -16.72 -44.79 -25.11
CA TYR A 187 -17.94 -44.65 -25.89
C TYR A 187 -17.64 -44.40 -27.37
N GLY A 188 -17.78 -45.46 -28.17
CA GLY A 188 -17.52 -45.42 -29.61
C GLY A 188 -18.33 -44.33 -30.33
N LYS A 189 -17.59 -43.39 -30.96
CA LYS A 189 -18.01 -42.35 -31.91
C LYS A 189 -18.26 -40.92 -31.39
N GLY A 190 -17.88 -40.57 -30.16
CA GLY A 190 -17.87 -39.19 -29.68
C GLY A 190 -16.56 -38.84 -28.96
N ARG A 191 -16.04 -37.62 -29.16
CA ARG A 191 -15.04 -37.02 -28.26
C ARG A 191 -15.80 -36.17 -27.25
N ASP A 192 -16.48 -36.82 -26.33
CA ASP A 192 -17.24 -36.09 -25.31
C ASP A 192 -16.27 -35.65 -24.20
N ILE A 193 -16.19 -34.33 -23.99
CA ILE A 193 -15.41 -33.73 -22.90
C ILE A 193 -16.29 -33.77 -21.65
N ILE A 194 -15.86 -34.54 -20.64
CA ILE A 194 -16.53 -34.61 -19.35
C ILE A 194 -15.69 -33.77 -18.36
N TYR A 195 -16.33 -32.76 -17.77
CA TYR A 195 -15.71 -31.96 -16.71
C TYR A 195 -15.94 -32.63 -15.36
N ASP A 196 -14.86 -32.94 -14.64
CA ASP A 196 -14.97 -33.38 -13.26
C ASP A 196 -15.15 -32.15 -12.34
N TYR A 197 -16.41 -31.83 -12.03
CA TYR A 197 -16.74 -30.68 -11.20
C TYR A 197 -16.26 -30.82 -9.75
N GLU A 198 -16.07 -32.04 -9.25
CA GLU A 198 -15.56 -32.27 -7.88
C GLU A 198 -14.06 -31.96 -7.83
N GLU A 199 -13.31 -32.38 -8.85
CA GLU A 199 -11.89 -32.10 -8.99
C GLU A 199 -11.62 -30.60 -9.21
N ILE A 200 -12.42 -29.93 -10.06
CA ILE A 200 -12.36 -28.46 -10.23
C ILE A 200 -12.57 -27.75 -8.88
N GLU A 201 -13.58 -28.15 -8.12
CA GLU A 201 -13.89 -27.55 -6.83
C GLU A 201 -12.75 -27.82 -5.82
N MET A 202 -12.14 -29.00 -5.83
CA MET A 202 -11.00 -29.34 -4.96
C MET A 202 -9.75 -28.54 -5.30
N THR A 203 -9.41 -28.40 -6.58
CA THR A 203 -8.26 -27.61 -7.03
C THR A 203 -8.41 -26.14 -6.65
N LEU A 204 -9.60 -25.56 -6.85
CA LEU A 204 -9.89 -24.19 -6.43
C LEU A 204 -9.83 -24.02 -4.91
N ARG A 205 -10.29 -25.03 -4.14
CA ARG A 205 -10.17 -25.02 -2.67
C ARG A 205 -8.72 -25.01 -2.23
N ASN A 206 -7.88 -25.83 -2.83
CA ASN A 206 -6.46 -25.89 -2.50
C ASN A 206 -5.77 -24.55 -2.78
N MET A 207 -6.09 -23.91 -3.90
CA MET A 207 -5.56 -22.58 -4.24
C MET A 207 -5.96 -21.48 -3.25
N ILE A 208 -7.18 -21.53 -2.70
CA ILE A 208 -7.67 -20.51 -1.75
C ILE A 208 -7.23 -20.82 -0.31
N SER A 209 -7.09 -22.09 0.04
CA SER A 209 -6.81 -22.53 1.41
C SER A 209 -5.52 -21.96 2.01
N SER A 210 -4.52 -21.67 1.16
CA SER A 210 -3.23 -21.10 1.55
C SER A 210 -3.23 -19.58 1.64
N LEU A 211 -4.29 -18.90 1.21
CA LEU A 211 -4.34 -17.44 1.17
C LEU A 211 -4.52 -16.84 2.57
N VAL A 212 -3.89 -15.69 2.75
CA VAL A 212 -3.99 -14.87 3.97
C VAL A 212 -4.95 -13.71 3.76
N LEU A 213 -5.53 -13.22 4.86
CA LEU A 213 -6.29 -11.97 4.83
C LEU A 213 -5.33 -10.79 4.73
N ILE A 214 -5.67 -9.83 3.87
CA ILE A 214 -4.91 -8.60 3.71
C ILE A 214 -5.51 -7.54 4.63
N ASN A 215 -4.71 -6.99 5.54
CA ASN A 215 -5.16 -5.88 6.37
C ASN A 215 -5.18 -4.58 5.55
N THR A 216 -6.38 -4.05 5.30
CA THR A 216 -6.62 -2.81 4.54
C THR A 216 -6.82 -1.57 5.41
N GLU A 217 -6.77 -1.70 6.74
CA GLU A 217 -7.03 -0.59 7.68
C GLU A 217 -5.86 0.39 7.80
N LYS A 218 -4.62 -0.11 7.70
CA LYS A 218 -3.41 0.69 7.86
C LYS A 218 -2.62 0.68 6.55
N LEU A 219 -2.84 1.69 5.72
CA LEU A 219 -1.93 2.02 4.63
C LEU A 219 -0.73 2.79 5.21
N HIS A 220 0.47 2.37 4.87
CA HIS A 220 1.66 3.16 5.08
C HIS A 220 1.72 4.26 4.03
N PHE A 221 1.63 5.51 4.50
CA PHE A 221 1.71 6.70 3.67
C PHE A 221 3.13 7.26 3.67
N LEU A 222 3.50 7.88 2.55
CA LEU A 222 4.70 8.69 2.41
C LEU A 222 4.50 10.03 3.15
N ASN A 223 5.54 10.45 3.84
CA ASN A 223 5.64 11.78 4.43
C ASN A 223 6.52 12.68 3.55
N TYR A 224 5.99 13.82 3.12
CA TYR A 224 6.79 14.84 2.45
C TYR A 224 7.75 15.52 3.44
N GLN A 225 8.85 16.02 2.89
CA GLN A 225 9.83 16.78 3.64
C GLN A 225 9.19 18.04 4.25
N PHE A 226 9.41 18.26 5.55
CA PHE A 226 8.93 19.43 6.30
C PHE A 226 7.41 19.59 6.36
N GLU A 227 6.66 18.51 6.14
CA GLU A 227 5.21 18.53 6.26
C GLU A 227 4.72 17.77 7.48
N LEU A 228 4.01 18.49 8.34
CA LEU A 228 3.32 17.95 9.50
C LEU A 228 1.90 17.50 9.11
N TYR A 229 1.72 16.21 8.80
CA TYR A 229 0.40 15.66 8.53
C TYR A 229 -0.45 15.49 9.79
N GLY A 230 -1.77 15.34 9.64
CA GLY A 230 -2.71 15.09 10.73
C GLY A 230 -2.43 13.81 11.55
N GLU A 231 -1.63 12.88 11.03
CA GLU A 231 -1.04 11.79 11.82
C GLU A 231 -0.07 12.32 12.90
N ASN A 232 0.40 13.56 12.84
CA ASN A 232 1.18 14.18 13.92
C ASN A 232 0.35 14.66 15.10
N THR A 233 -0.98 14.70 15.00
CA THR A 233 -1.78 14.64 16.23
C THR A 233 -1.47 13.34 16.97
N SER A 234 -1.30 12.22 16.26
CA SER A 234 -0.79 10.98 16.87
C SER A 234 0.69 11.10 17.26
N LEU A 235 1.57 11.74 16.49
CA LEU A 235 2.98 11.91 16.87
C LEU A 235 3.14 12.73 18.16
N ILE A 236 2.46 13.88 18.25
CA ILE A 236 2.43 14.72 19.45
C ILE A 236 1.74 13.97 20.60
N ASN A 237 0.65 13.26 20.35
CA ASN A 237 -0.02 12.46 21.39
C ASN A 237 0.80 11.23 21.83
N ASP A 238 1.53 10.59 20.92
CA ASP A 238 2.43 9.46 21.15
C ASP A 238 3.63 9.93 21.99
N VAL A 239 4.19 11.08 21.65
CA VAL A 239 5.24 11.73 22.46
C VAL A 239 4.68 12.18 23.80
N ARG A 240 3.47 12.78 23.87
CA ARG A 240 2.83 13.17 25.15
C ARG A 240 2.52 11.97 26.05
N ALA A 241 2.17 10.83 25.47
CA ALA A 241 1.93 9.60 26.22
C ALA A 241 3.21 9.06 26.86
N ARG A 242 4.38 9.38 26.30
CA ARG A 242 5.69 8.87 26.74
C ARG A 242 6.51 9.91 27.52
N ILE A 243 6.36 11.19 27.21
CA ILE A 243 7.14 12.31 27.75
C ILE A 243 6.17 13.39 28.25
N LYS A 244 6.26 13.74 29.54
CA LYS A 244 5.48 14.83 30.12
C LYS A 244 5.91 16.17 29.52
N GLN A 245 5.01 16.81 28.78
CA GLN A 245 5.22 18.15 28.24
C GLN A 245 4.73 19.19 29.25
N GLN A 246 5.59 20.14 29.61
CA GLN A 246 5.21 21.30 30.43
C GLN A 246 4.99 22.53 29.54
N GLN A 247 4.11 23.42 29.99
CA GLN A 247 3.91 24.68 29.30
C GLN A 247 5.15 25.56 29.43
N MET A 248 5.62 26.08 28.30
CA MET A 248 6.79 26.95 28.24
C MET A 248 6.57 28.22 29.08
N ARG A 249 7.63 28.69 29.76
CA ARG A 249 7.57 29.91 30.58
C ARG A 249 7.32 31.13 29.68
N ASN A 250 6.58 32.12 30.18
CA ASN A 250 6.22 33.31 29.39
C ASN A 250 7.45 34.07 28.88
N ASP A 251 8.54 34.11 29.64
CA ASP A 251 9.76 34.81 29.24
C ASP A 251 10.46 34.14 28.04
N GLU A 252 10.46 32.81 28.01
CA GLU A 252 10.98 32.02 26.88
C GLU A 252 10.07 32.15 25.66
N ARG A 253 8.76 32.20 25.87
CA ARG A 253 7.78 32.42 24.80
C ARG A 253 7.99 33.77 24.11
N ILE A 254 8.25 34.84 24.88
CA ILE A 254 8.52 36.18 24.34
C ILE A 254 9.86 36.18 23.57
N LYS A 255 10.90 35.50 24.09
CA LYS A 255 12.18 35.36 23.39
C LYS A 255 12.00 34.63 22.06
N LEU A 256 11.28 33.51 22.06
CA LEU A 256 11.04 32.68 20.88
C LEU A 256 10.18 33.42 19.85
N GLN A 257 9.18 34.18 20.29
CA GLN A 257 8.37 35.04 19.42
C GLN A 257 9.22 36.12 18.73
N ARG A 258 10.14 36.77 19.45
CA ARG A 258 11.07 37.74 18.85
C ARG A 258 12.02 37.07 17.85
N LEU A 259 12.49 35.86 18.15
CA LEU A 259 13.37 35.09 17.29
C LEU A 259 12.67 34.70 15.99
N LEU A 260 11.44 34.18 16.07
CA LEU A 260 10.63 33.82 14.91
C LEU A 260 10.26 35.03 14.04
N LEU A 261 9.98 36.18 14.65
CA LEU A 261 9.70 37.42 13.91
C LEU A 261 10.93 37.99 13.20
N ALA A 262 12.14 37.64 13.65
CA ALA A 262 13.40 38.08 13.05
C ALA A 262 13.94 37.09 12.00
N MET A 263 13.37 35.89 11.90
CA MET A 263 13.81 34.85 10.98
C MET A 263 13.27 35.07 9.56
N SER A 264 14.05 34.65 8.57
CA SER A 264 13.57 34.57 7.19
C SER A 264 12.62 33.37 7.01
N ASN A 265 11.82 33.38 5.94
CA ASN A 265 10.90 32.28 5.65
C ASN A 265 11.62 30.92 5.48
N ASP A 266 12.83 30.93 4.92
CA ASP A 266 13.64 29.73 4.75
C ASP A 266 14.19 29.21 6.08
N ASP A 267 14.57 30.12 6.99
CA ASP A 267 15.04 29.75 8.33
C ASP A 267 13.90 29.16 9.18
N ILE A 268 12.68 29.70 9.04
CA ILE A 268 11.49 29.16 9.72
C ILE A 268 11.19 27.74 9.22
N LEU A 269 11.29 27.50 7.91
CA LEU A 269 11.11 26.16 7.33
C LEU A 269 12.15 25.17 7.85
N ASN A 270 13.42 25.57 7.90
CA ASN A 270 14.50 24.74 8.43
C ASN A 270 14.33 24.46 9.93
N TYR A 271 13.88 25.46 10.70
CA TYR A 271 13.57 25.32 12.12
C TYR A 271 12.44 24.31 12.33
N LEU A 272 11.36 24.42 11.57
CA LEU A 272 10.22 23.50 11.64
C LEU A 272 10.64 22.08 11.28
N GLY A 273 11.45 21.91 10.24
CA GLY A 273 12.01 20.61 9.87
C GLY A 273 12.92 19.98 10.93
N SER A 274 13.68 20.80 11.64
CA SER A 274 14.52 20.34 12.75
C SER A 274 13.66 19.85 13.92
N VAL A 275 12.57 20.57 14.21
CA VAL A 275 11.58 20.15 15.22
C VAL A 275 10.94 18.82 14.82
N ASP A 276 10.56 18.65 13.56
CA ASP A 276 9.95 17.41 13.06
C ASP A 276 10.87 16.20 13.22
N TYR A 277 12.15 16.39 12.91
CA TYR A 277 13.17 15.35 13.08
C TYR A 277 13.30 14.94 14.56
N VAL A 278 13.38 15.91 15.47
CA VAL A 278 13.46 15.67 16.91
C VAL A 278 12.23 14.94 17.43
N PHE A 279 11.02 15.38 17.08
CA PHE A 279 9.79 14.72 17.52
C PHE A 279 9.65 13.30 16.97
N THR A 280 10.11 13.06 15.73
CA THR A 280 10.15 11.71 15.14
C THR A 280 11.14 10.81 15.88
N TYR A 281 12.28 11.35 16.29
CA TYR A 281 13.26 10.62 17.10
C TYR A 281 12.71 10.30 18.50
N LEU A 282 12.12 11.28 19.19
CA LEU A 282 11.51 11.11 20.52
C LEU A 282 10.34 10.12 20.54
N ARG A 283 9.67 9.93 19.40
CA ARG A 283 8.65 8.88 19.26
C ARG A 283 9.26 7.48 19.40
N ASN A 284 10.43 7.26 18.80
CA ASN A 284 11.05 5.94 18.68
C ASN A 284 12.01 5.62 19.82
N SER A 285 12.66 6.64 20.37
CA SER A 285 13.60 6.51 21.48
C SER A 285 12.89 6.84 22.79
N ALA A 286 12.69 5.83 23.63
CA ALA A 286 12.32 6.03 25.02
C ALA A 286 13.61 6.21 25.83
N PRO A 287 13.97 7.44 26.26
CA PRO A 287 14.97 7.55 27.31
C PRO A 287 14.34 7.01 28.60
N GLU A 288 14.72 5.80 28.98
CA GLU A 288 14.30 5.15 30.24
C GLU A 288 14.62 6.00 31.49
N ASN A 289 15.43 7.07 31.34
CA ASN A 289 15.83 7.99 32.40
C ASN A 289 15.88 9.48 31.95
N ALA A 290 14.95 9.95 31.10
CA ALA A 290 14.87 11.40 30.86
C ALA A 290 14.36 12.11 32.12
N SER A 291 15.28 12.74 32.84
CA SER A 291 14.94 13.67 33.92
C SER A 291 14.08 14.81 33.37
N GLU A 292 13.20 15.37 34.21
CA GLU A 292 12.27 16.46 33.84
C GLU A 292 12.96 17.75 33.34
N THR A 293 14.28 17.77 33.25
CA THR A 293 15.12 18.95 32.99
C THR A 293 15.96 18.88 31.70
N THR A 294 15.94 17.80 30.94
CA THR A 294 16.69 17.75 29.66
C THR A 294 16.05 18.64 28.60
N THR A 295 16.75 19.70 28.22
CA THR A 295 16.41 20.51 27.04
C THR A 295 16.75 19.76 25.75
N ILE A 296 16.08 20.09 24.63
CA ILE A 296 16.39 19.50 23.31
C ILE A 296 17.87 19.66 22.97
N GLN A 297 18.52 20.75 23.38
CA GLN A 297 19.95 20.97 23.15
C GLN A 297 20.83 19.96 23.90
N THR A 298 20.61 19.79 25.21
CA THR A 298 21.28 18.73 25.99
C THR A 298 20.91 17.31 25.53
N PHE A 299 19.77 17.12 24.87
CA PHE A 299 19.37 15.84 24.31
C PHE A 299 20.11 15.54 22.99
N VAL A 300 20.20 16.53 22.10
CA VAL A 300 20.97 16.45 20.85
C VAL A 300 22.44 16.19 21.17
N GLU A 301 23.06 16.98 22.05
CA GLU A 301 24.48 16.83 22.43
C GLU A 301 24.83 15.45 23.03
N ASN A 302 23.87 14.75 23.63
CA ASN A 302 24.10 13.44 24.27
C ASN A 302 23.77 12.24 23.36
N HIS A 303 22.96 12.41 22.32
CA HIS A 303 22.36 11.28 21.57
C HIS A 303 22.43 11.39 20.05
N ILE A 304 22.88 12.53 19.51
CA ILE A 304 23.07 12.80 18.07
C ILE A 304 24.49 13.32 17.85
#